data_AF-A0A8T4TUS7-F1
#
_entry.id   AF-A0A8T4TUS7-F1
#
_cell.length_a   1.000
_cell.length_b   1.000
_cell.length_c   1.000
_cell.angle_alpha   90.00
_cell.angle_beta   90.00
_cell.angle_gamma   90.00
#
_symmetry.space_group_name_H-M   'P 1'
#
loop_
_entity.id
_entity.type
_entity.pdbx_description
1 polymer ?
#
loop_
_entity_poly.entity_id
_entity_poly.type
_entity_poly.pdbx_seq_one_letter_code
_entity_poly.pdbx_strand_id
1 'polypeptide(L)'
;MDKRYIISFAAIFVLVILFIISIAFSPKEAEVIEGEKTCEEKCNGVESCLLECANIRANMATLNNDASECEKINNLEKRDECLRNVNLKSALSNEDETSCTDENCMNSVRLSKALNSKDSGLCEQITIEAMKTDCLELVR
;
A
#
# COMPACT_ATOMS: atom_id res chain seq x y z
N MET A 1 25.42 -32.72 59.31
CA MET A 1 25.44 -32.56 57.83
C MET A 1 26.72 -33.20 57.32
N ASP A 2 26.61 -34.23 56.48
CA ASP A 2 27.76 -35.03 56.05
C ASP A 2 28.67 -34.24 55.10
N LYS A 3 30.00 -34.28 55.31
CA LYS A 3 30.98 -33.57 54.48
C LYS A 3 30.86 -33.95 53.00
N ARG A 4 30.40 -35.17 52.70
CA ARG A 4 30.18 -35.63 51.33
C ARG A 4 29.05 -34.86 50.63
N TYR A 5 28.00 -34.49 51.37
CA TYR A 5 26.86 -33.74 50.84
C TYR A 5 27.25 -32.30 50.48
N ILE A 6 28.10 -31.66 51.29
CA ILE A 6 28.59 -30.29 51.05
C ILE A 6 29.44 -30.23 49.78
N ILE A 7 30.29 -31.23 49.55
CA ILE A 7 31.15 -31.29 48.36
C ILE A 7 30.32 -31.49 47.09
N SER A 8 29.34 -32.41 47.12
CA SER A 8 28.44 -32.63 45.98
C SER A 8 27.61 -31.39 45.65
N PHE A 9 27.10 -30.69 46.67
CA PHE A 9 26.32 -29.47 46.46
C PHE A 9 27.17 -28.34 45.85
N ALA A 10 28.40 -28.15 46.35
CA ALA A 10 29.33 -27.17 45.79
C ALA A 10 29.70 -27.46 44.33
N ALA A 11 29.92 -28.74 43.97
CA ALA A 11 30.24 -29.13 42.60
C ALA A 11 29.07 -28.87 41.63
N ILE A 12 27.84 -29.16 42.05
CA ILE A 12 26.63 -28.89 41.26
C ILE A 12 26.46 -27.38 41.07
N PHE A 13 26.66 -26.59 42.13
CA PHE A 13 26.52 -25.14 42.07
C PHE A 13 27.51 -24.49 41.10
N VAL A 14 28.76 -24.96 41.07
CA VAL A 14 29.78 -24.50 40.12
C VAL A 14 29.39 -24.85 38.67
N LEU A 15 28.88 -26.06 38.43
CA LEU A 15 28.41 -26.46 37.09
C LEU A 15 27.23 -25.61 36.61
N VAL A 16 26.29 -25.29 37.50
CA VAL A 16 25.16 -24.40 37.17
C VAL A 16 25.65 -22.99 36.83
N ILE A 17 26.60 -22.45 37.58
CA ILE A 17 27.18 -21.13 37.29
C ILE A 17 27.88 -21.13 35.92
N LEU A 18 28.69 -22.15 35.62
CA LEU A 18 29.37 -22.26 34.33
C LEU A 18 28.38 -22.34 33.17
N PHE A 19 27.28 -23.08 33.33
CA PHE A 19 26.23 -23.18 32.32
C PHE A 19 25.52 -21.83 32.10
N ILE A 20 25.23 -21.08 33.17
CA ILE A 20 24.63 -19.73 33.06
C ILE A 20 25.57 -18.76 32.35
N ILE A 21 26.88 -18.82 32.65
CA ILE A 21 27.89 -17.99 31.96
C ILE A 21 27.93 -18.34 30.45
N SER A 22 27.87 -19.63 30.08
CA SER A 22 27.82 -20.03 28.67
C SER A 22 26.60 -19.48 27.92
N ILE A 23 25.44 -19.38 28.57
CA ILE A 23 24.23 -18.77 27.96
C ILE A 23 24.38 -17.24 27.86
N ALA A 24 24.90 -16.59 28.90
CA ALA A 24 25.04 -15.13 28.94
C ALA A 24 26.10 -14.59 27.96
N PHE A 25 27.10 -15.42 27.61
CA PHE A 25 28.17 -15.08 26.67
C PHE A 25 27.99 -15.72 25.29
N SER A 26 26.79 -16.16 24.91
CA SER A 26 26.53 -16.41 23.49
C SER A 26 26.70 -15.08 22.74
N PRO A 27 27.70 -14.97 21.84
CA PRO A 27 27.83 -13.79 21.01
C PRO A 27 26.55 -13.70 20.19
N LYS A 28 25.77 -12.66 20.44
CA LYS A 28 24.61 -12.31 19.63
C LYS A 28 25.18 -12.05 18.23
N GLU A 29 25.00 -12.99 17.31
CA GLU A 29 25.32 -12.77 15.90
C GLU A 29 24.61 -11.47 15.52
N ALA A 30 25.40 -10.45 15.20
CA ALA A 30 24.87 -9.25 14.61
C ALA A 30 24.36 -9.67 13.24
N GLU A 31 23.04 -9.83 13.12
CA GLU A 31 22.41 -9.85 11.81
C GLU A 31 22.87 -8.58 11.08
N VAL A 32 23.69 -8.78 10.06
CA VAL A 32 23.92 -7.78 9.05
C VAL A 32 22.56 -7.59 8.39
N ILE A 33 21.84 -6.54 8.80
CA ILE A 33 20.62 -6.10 8.16
C ILE A 33 21.06 -5.58 6.79
N GLU A 34 21.19 -6.49 5.83
CA GLU A 34 21.26 -6.15 4.42
C GLU A 34 19.95 -5.39 4.13
N GLY A 35 20.06 -4.08 3.85
CA GLY A 35 18.89 -3.24 3.64
C GLY A 35 17.97 -3.88 2.60
N GLU A 36 16.67 -3.94 2.90
CA GLU A 36 15.71 -4.57 2.00
C GLU A 36 15.73 -3.86 0.65
N LYS A 37 16.14 -4.58 -0.39
CA LYS A 37 16.14 -4.06 -1.77
C LYS A 37 14.73 -3.68 -2.19
N THR A 38 14.60 -2.51 -2.80
CA THR A 38 13.38 -2.05 -3.44
C THR A 38 12.96 -3.00 -4.59
N CYS A 39 11.71 -2.90 -5.03
CA CYS A 39 11.21 -3.69 -6.16
C CYS A 39 12.06 -3.44 -7.42
N GLU A 40 12.36 -2.17 -7.67
CA GLU A 40 13.11 -1.70 -8.83
C GLU A 40 14.55 -2.20 -8.80
N GLU A 41 15.19 -2.23 -7.63
CA GLU A 41 16.52 -2.83 -7.45
C GLU A 41 16.51 -4.34 -7.68
N LYS A 42 15.46 -5.05 -7.24
CA LYS A 42 15.31 -6.49 -7.50
C LYS A 42 15.16 -6.78 -9.01
N CYS A 43 14.58 -5.86 -9.77
CA CYS A 43 14.39 -6.03 -11.22
C CYS A 43 15.67 -5.87 -12.05
N ASN A 44 16.74 -5.27 -11.53
CA ASN A 44 18.01 -5.07 -12.25
C ASN A 44 17.83 -4.53 -13.69
N GLY A 45 16.87 -3.62 -13.92
CA GLY A 45 16.62 -3.02 -15.24
C GLY A 45 15.75 -3.83 -16.20
N VAL A 46 15.22 -5.00 -15.81
CA VAL A 46 14.32 -5.78 -16.66
C VAL A 46 12.99 -5.04 -16.82
N GLU A 47 12.68 -4.61 -18.05
CA GLU A 47 11.54 -3.73 -18.37
C GLU A 47 10.19 -4.28 -17.90
N SER A 48 9.89 -5.55 -18.18
CA SER A 48 8.64 -6.19 -17.75
C SER A 48 8.48 -6.22 -16.23
N CYS A 49 9.58 -6.46 -15.50
CA CYS A 49 9.59 -6.43 -14.04
C CYS A 49 9.39 -5.00 -13.51
N LEU A 50 10.06 -4.01 -14.10
CA LEU A 50 9.88 -2.60 -13.72
C LEU A 50 8.44 -2.11 -13.97
N LEU A 51 7.83 -2.56 -15.06
CA LEU A 51 6.41 -2.29 -15.35
C LEU A 51 5.50 -2.92 -14.29
N GLU A 52 5.79 -4.15 -13.86
CA GLU A 52 5.06 -4.81 -12.77
C GLU A 52 5.20 -4.05 -11.44
N CYS A 53 6.41 -3.63 -11.06
CA CYS A 53 6.63 -2.77 -9.88
C CYS A 53 5.81 -1.48 -9.97
N ALA A 54 5.81 -0.81 -11.13
CA ALA A 54 5.03 0.41 -11.36
C ALA A 54 3.51 0.17 -11.23
N ASN A 55 3.00 -0.96 -11.76
CA ASN A 55 1.60 -1.34 -11.63
C ASN A 55 1.20 -1.59 -10.17
N ILE A 56 2.02 -2.33 -9.42
CA ILE A 56 1.77 -2.61 -8.00
C ILE A 56 1.75 -1.29 -7.22
N ARG A 57 2.74 -0.43 -7.42
CA ARG A 57 2.82 0.88 -6.75
C ARG A 57 1.61 1.75 -7.08
N ALA A 58 1.21 1.81 -8.35
CA ALA A 58 0.03 2.58 -8.77
C ALA A 58 -1.28 2.08 -8.13
N ASN A 59 -1.43 0.77 -8.04
CA ASN A 59 -2.59 0.16 -7.38
C ASN A 59 -2.60 0.48 -5.88
N MET A 60 -1.45 0.37 -5.20
CA MET A 60 -1.33 0.72 -3.79
C MET A 60 -1.62 2.20 -3.54
N ALA A 61 -1.07 3.09 -4.35
CA ALA A 61 -1.33 4.53 -4.30
C ALA A 61 -2.83 4.82 -4.40
N THR A 62 -3.51 4.21 -5.39
CA THR A 62 -4.97 4.34 -5.57
C THR A 62 -5.73 3.78 -4.38
N LEU A 63 -5.38 2.58 -3.89
CA LEU A 63 -6.04 1.95 -2.74
C LEU A 63 -5.90 2.76 -1.45
N ASN A 64 -4.78 3.44 -1.26
CA ASN A 64 -4.50 4.25 -0.08
C ASN A 64 -4.85 5.74 -0.24
N ASN A 65 -5.27 6.15 -1.44
CA ASN A 65 -5.48 7.56 -1.79
C ASN A 65 -4.20 8.43 -1.60
N ASP A 66 -3.04 7.87 -1.92
CA ASP A 66 -1.73 8.48 -1.72
C ASP A 66 -1.08 8.84 -3.06
N ALA A 67 -1.29 10.08 -3.51
CA ALA A 67 -0.71 10.58 -4.75
C ALA A 67 0.83 10.65 -4.71
N SER A 68 1.43 10.76 -3.52
CA SER A 68 2.90 10.85 -3.39
C SER A 68 3.60 9.56 -3.78
N GLU A 69 2.92 8.41 -3.66
CA GLU A 69 3.42 7.13 -4.17
C GLU A 69 3.43 7.08 -5.71
N CYS A 70 2.52 7.78 -6.38
CA CYS A 70 2.55 7.87 -7.85
C CYS A 70 3.81 8.58 -8.33
N GLU A 71 4.27 9.62 -7.63
CA GLU A 71 5.47 10.41 -8.02
C GLU A 71 6.75 9.57 -8.08
N LYS A 72 6.79 8.45 -7.34
CA LYS A 72 7.91 7.51 -7.30
C LYS A 72 7.92 6.54 -8.49
N ILE A 73 6.89 6.56 -9.35
CA ILE A 73 6.84 5.75 -10.57
C ILE A 73 7.67 6.41 -11.66
N ASN A 74 8.69 5.69 -12.13
CA ASN A 74 9.60 6.18 -13.18
C ASN A 74 8.97 6.24 -14.58
N ASN A 75 8.03 5.34 -14.88
CA ASN A 75 7.30 5.37 -16.14
C ASN A 75 6.27 6.51 -16.11
N LEU A 76 6.47 7.53 -16.96
CA LEU A 76 5.66 8.75 -16.98
C LEU A 76 4.18 8.47 -17.29
N GLU A 77 3.90 7.64 -18.29
CA GLU A 77 2.53 7.29 -18.67
C GLU A 77 1.81 6.60 -17.50
N LYS A 78 2.49 5.66 -16.83
CA LYS A 78 1.93 4.95 -15.68
C LYS A 78 1.76 5.85 -14.46
N ARG A 79 2.68 6.80 -14.25
CA ARG A 79 2.55 7.81 -13.20
C ARG A 79 1.32 8.69 -13.42
N ASP A 80 1.12 9.17 -14.64
CA ASP A 80 -0.03 10.02 -14.96
C ASP A 80 -1.34 9.24 -14.83
N GLU A 81 -1.36 7.97 -15.24
CA GLU A 81 -2.48 7.06 -14.98
C GLU A 81 -2.77 6.90 -13.47
N CYS A 82 -1.73 6.67 -12.67
CA CYS A 82 -1.83 6.56 -11.22
C CYS A 82 -2.45 7.81 -10.60
N LEU A 83 -1.95 9.00 -10.96
CA LEU A 83 -2.45 10.28 -10.45
C LEU A 83 -3.92 10.50 -10.81
N ARG A 84 -4.32 10.19 -12.06
CA ARG A 84 -5.72 10.26 -12.48
C ARG A 84 -6.61 9.33 -11.64
N ASN A 85 -6.16 8.10 -11.38
CA ASN A 85 -6.93 7.13 -10.60
C ASN A 85 -7.07 7.52 -9.13
N VAL A 86 -6.00 8.03 -8.51
CA VAL A 86 -6.05 8.57 -7.14
C VAL A 86 -7.03 9.74 -7.06
N ASN A 87 -6.91 10.71 -7.98
CA ASN A 87 -7.81 11.89 -8.00
C ASN A 87 -9.27 11.48 -8.23
N LEU A 88 -9.54 10.58 -9.19
CA LEU A 88 -10.88 10.07 -9.44
C LEU A 88 -11.47 9.40 -8.21
N LYS A 89 -10.71 8.53 -7.54
CA LYS A 89 -11.18 7.86 -6.32
C LYS A 89 -11.50 8.87 -5.21
N SER A 90 -10.63 9.85 -5.01
CA SER A 90 -10.84 10.91 -4.02
C SER A 90 -12.09 11.73 -4.35
N ALA A 91 -12.26 12.11 -5.62
CA ALA A 91 -13.40 12.88 -6.12
C ALA A 91 -14.73 12.12 -5.93
N LEU A 92 -14.74 10.82 -6.24
CA LEU A 92 -15.90 9.96 -6.02
C LEU A 92 -16.23 9.80 -4.53
N SER A 93 -15.22 9.59 -3.69
CA SER A 93 -15.42 9.38 -2.25
C SER A 93 -15.96 10.63 -1.54
N ASN A 94 -15.54 11.81 -1.99
CA ASN A 94 -15.97 13.09 -1.45
C ASN A 94 -17.19 13.66 -2.18
N GLU A 95 -17.64 13.01 -3.25
CA GLU A 95 -18.64 13.55 -4.18
C GLU A 95 -18.29 14.99 -4.61
N ASP A 96 -17.03 15.24 -4.98
CA ASP A 96 -16.54 16.58 -5.31
C ASP A 96 -15.93 16.62 -6.72
N GLU A 97 -16.70 17.13 -7.68
CA GLU A 97 -16.25 17.27 -9.07
C GLU A 97 -15.20 18.37 -9.27
N THR A 98 -15.04 19.29 -8.32
CA THR A 98 -14.04 20.36 -8.42
C THR A 98 -12.61 19.84 -8.24
N SER A 99 -12.48 18.64 -7.65
CA SER A 99 -11.21 17.92 -7.53
C SER A 99 -10.79 17.18 -8.81
N CYS A 100 -11.66 17.11 -9.81
CA CYS A 100 -11.38 16.47 -11.09
C CYS A 100 -10.55 17.36 -12.03
N THR A 101 -9.58 16.75 -12.71
CA THR A 101 -8.74 17.42 -13.71
C THR A 101 -9.21 17.24 -15.14
N ASP A 102 -10.14 16.30 -15.38
CA ASP A 102 -10.65 15.98 -16.71
C ASP A 102 -12.16 15.68 -16.69
N GLU A 103 -12.74 15.71 -17.89
CA GLU A 103 -14.18 15.54 -18.12
C GLU A 103 -14.68 14.13 -17.77
N ASN A 104 -13.85 13.10 -17.96
CA ASN A 104 -14.23 11.74 -17.59
C ASN A 104 -14.41 11.62 -16.06
N CYS A 105 -13.51 12.24 -15.30
CA CYS A 105 -13.64 12.31 -13.84
C CYS A 105 -14.90 13.06 -13.42
N MET A 106 -15.15 14.26 -13.98
CA MET A 106 -16.33 15.05 -13.65
C MET A 106 -17.64 14.28 -13.94
N ASN A 107 -17.73 13.67 -15.11
CA ASN A 107 -18.89 12.85 -15.50
C ASN A 107 -19.07 11.63 -14.60
N SER A 108 -17.98 10.97 -14.19
CA SER A 108 -18.05 9.84 -13.25
C SER A 108 -18.58 10.28 -11.88
N VAL A 109 -18.16 11.44 -11.38
CA VAL A 109 -18.66 12.00 -10.12
C VAL A 109 -20.14 12.36 -10.21
N ARG A 110 -20.56 13.01 -11.31
CA ARG A 110 -21.97 13.34 -11.54
C ARG A 110 -22.85 12.09 -11.65
N LEU A 111 -22.39 11.07 -12.37
CA LEU A 111 -23.05 9.78 -12.45
C LEU A 111 -23.22 9.17 -11.05
N SER A 112 -22.15 9.11 -10.26
CA SER A 112 -22.19 8.56 -8.90
C SER A 112 -23.20 9.31 -8.03
N LYS A 113 -23.17 10.65 -8.05
CA LYS A 113 -24.12 11.49 -7.31
C LYS A 113 -25.56 11.25 -7.76
N ALA A 114 -25.81 11.19 -9.07
CA ALA A 114 -27.14 10.97 -9.64
C ALA A 114 -27.73 9.63 -9.19
N LEU A 115 -26.92 8.57 -9.21
CA LEU A 115 -27.35 7.24 -8.77
C LEU A 115 -27.65 7.18 -7.27
N ASN A 116 -26.83 7.84 -6.45
CA ASN A 116 -27.00 7.89 -4.99
C ASN A 116 -28.22 8.72 -4.57
N SER A 117 -28.42 9.88 -5.20
CA SER A 117 -29.50 10.82 -4.87
C SER A 117 -30.81 10.57 -5.61
N LYS A 118 -30.78 9.72 -6.65
CA LYS A 118 -31.86 9.54 -7.62
C LYS A 118 -32.28 10.86 -8.31
N ASP A 119 -31.32 11.75 -8.55
CA ASP A 119 -31.53 13.03 -9.21
C ASP A 119 -31.17 12.94 -10.71
N SER A 120 -32.19 12.91 -11.57
CA SER A 120 -32.00 12.88 -13.03
C SER A 120 -31.45 14.19 -13.58
N GLY A 121 -31.57 15.31 -12.86
CA GLY A 121 -30.98 16.59 -13.23
C GLY A 121 -29.45 16.57 -13.19
N LEU A 122 -28.85 15.67 -12.39
CA LEU A 122 -27.40 15.41 -12.43
C LEU A 122 -26.99 14.61 -13.65
N CYS A 123 -27.83 13.67 -14.13
CA CYS A 123 -27.57 12.95 -15.37
C CYS A 123 -27.54 13.91 -16.58
N GLU A 124 -28.39 14.94 -16.60
CA GLU A 124 -28.43 15.93 -17.69
C GLU A 124 -27.13 16.74 -17.82
N GLN A 125 -26.32 16.81 -16.75
CA GLN A 125 -25.03 17.50 -16.71
C GLN A 125 -23.86 16.61 -17.16
N ILE A 126 -24.10 15.33 -17.44
CA ILE A 126 -23.10 14.42 -18.02
C ILE A 126 -22.97 14.73 -19.52
N THR A 127 -21.75 15.03 -19.95
CA THR A 127 -21.48 15.41 -21.35
C THR A 127 -21.22 14.22 -22.28
N ILE A 128 -20.84 13.07 -21.73
CA ILE A 128 -20.67 11.83 -22.49
C ILE A 128 -22.05 11.20 -22.72
N GLU A 129 -22.57 11.30 -23.95
CA GLU A 129 -23.94 10.89 -24.29
C GLU A 129 -24.30 9.44 -23.92
N ALA A 130 -23.38 8.49 -24.12
CA ALA A 130 -23.60 7.10 -23.72
C ALA A 130 -23.79 6.97 -22.20
N MET A 131 -22.92 7.60 -21.42
CA MET A 131 -22.98 7.61 -19.96
C MET A 131 -24.21 8.35 -19.43
N LYS A 132 -24.59 9.46 -20.08
CA LYS A 132 -25.82 10.21 -19.78
C LYS A 132 -27.06 9.36 -19.99
N THR A 133 -27.13 8.64 -21.11
CA THR A 133 -28.25 7.75 -21.43
C THR A 133 -28.37 6.66 -20.37
N ASP A 134 -27.27 5.97 -20.07
CA ASP A 134 -27.22 4.94 -19.03
C ASP A 134 -27.66 5.49 -17.65
N CYS A 135 -27.19 6.70 -17.29
CA CYS A 135 -27.58 7.38 -16.05
C CYS A 135 -29.09 7.59 -15.98
N LEU A 136 -29.69 8.16 -17.02
CA LEU A 136 -31.12 8.46 -17.07
C LEU A 136 -31.98 7.20 -17.00
N GLU A 137 -31.50 6.07 -17.53
CA GLU A 137 -32.18 4.78 -17.42
C GLU A 137 -32.13 4.21 -15.99
N LEU A 138 -30.99 4.35 -15.30
CA LEU A 138 -30.77 3.80 -13.95
C LEU A 138 -31.39 4.63 -12.81
N VAL A 139 -31.68 5.91 -13.07
CA VAL A 139 -32.23 6.86 -12.08
C VAL A 139 -33.77 6.95 -12.11
N ARG A 140 -34.43 6.51 -13.18
CA ARG A 140 -35.90 6.43 -13.28
C ARG A 140 -36.53 5.47 -12.26
#